data_AF-A0A914WXT4-F1
#
_entry.id   AF-A0A914WXT4-F1
#
_cell.length_a   1.000
_cell.length_b   1.000
_cell.length_c   1.000
_cell.angle_alpha   90.00
_cell.angle_beta   90.00
_cell.angle_gamma   90.00
#
_symmetry.space_group_name_H-M   'P 1'
#
loop_
_entity.id
_entity.type
_entity.pdbx_description
1 polymer ?
#
loop_
_entity_poly.entity_id
_entity_poly.type
_entity_poly.pdbx_seq_one_letter_code
_entity_poly.pdbx_strand_id
1 'polypeptide(L)'
;MQGDGNFVLYVGAQVPSNALWSSKTDGRGYPPYRLSVQGDNNVVVYDVHNKALWASGTDGKGTKPARLIMQDDGNLVLYDASSQALWSSKTVR
;
A
#
# COMPACT_ATOMS: atom_id res chain seq x y z
N MET A 1 2.62 -7.95 4.01
CA MET A 1 3.84 -7.85 3.19
C MET A 1 4.36 -9.25 2.97
N GLN A 2 4.56 -9.67 1.73
CA GLN A 2 5.11 -11.00 1.42
C GLN A 2 6.64 -10.99 1.52
N GLY A 3 7.23 -12.18 1.62
CA GLY A 3 8.68 -12.36 1.77
C GLY A 3 9.48 -12.09 0.49
N ASP A 4 8.80 -12.01 -0.66
CA ASP A 4 9.38 -11.73 -1.98
C ASP A 4 9.40 -10.23 -2.33
N GLY A 5 8.97 -9.37 -1.42
CA GLY A 5 8.89 -7.93 -1.63
C GLY A 5 7.56 -7.43 -2.17
N ASN A 6 6.55 -8.28 -2.33
CA ASN A 6 5.24 -7.87 -2.82
C ASN A 6 4.28 -7.47 -1.67
N PHE A 7 3.63 -6.32 -1.79
CA PHE A 7 2.49 -5.97 -0.94
C PHE A 7 1.20 -6.32 -1.67
N VAL A 8 0.45 -7.28 -1.14
CA VAL A 8 -0.72 -7.86 -1.79
C VAL A 8 -1.90 -7.85 -0.82
N LEU A 9 -3.05 -7.43 -1.32
CA LEU A 9 -4.34 -7.59 -0.67
C LEU A 9 -4.96 -8.91 -1.12
N TYR A 10 -5.34 -9.74 -0.17
CA TYR A 10 -6.01 -11.01 -0.40
C TYR A 10 -7.41 -10.99 0.22
N VAL A 11 -8.34 -11.72 -0.38
CA VAL A 11 -9.51 -12.21 0.34
C VAL A 11 -9.21 -13.57 0.97
N GLY A 12 -9.37 -13.71 2.28
CA GLY A 12 -9.15 -14.99 2.95
C GLY A 12 -7.72 -15.51 2.80
N ALA A 13 -7.55 -16.75 2.33
CA ALA A 13 -6.24 -17.41 2.23
C ALA A 13 -5.29 -16.74 1.23
N GLN A 14 -3.99 -16.72 1.53
CA GLN A 14 -2.94 -16.17 0.67
C GLN A 14 -2.59 -17.12 -0.48
N VAL A 15 -3.50 -17.21 -1.45
CA VAL A 15 -3.33 -17.98 -2.69
C VAL A 15 -3.58 -17.09 -3.91
N PRO A 16 -2.95 -17.36 -5.07
CA PRO A 16 -3.06 -16.47 -6.24
C PRO A 16 -4.49 -16.13 -6.66
N SER A 17 -5.43 -17.08 -6.58
CA SER A 17 -6.84 -16.87 -6.93
C SER A 17 -7.57 -15.86 -6.04
N ASN A 18 -7.01 -15.57 -4.86
CA ASN A 18 -7.60 -14.69 -3.87
C ASN A 18 -6.97 -13.29 -3.86
N ALA A 19 -5.95 -13.04 -4.69
CA ALA A 19 -5.29 -11.74 -4.77
C ALA A 19 -6.25 -10.71 -5.39
N LEU A 20 -6.52 -9.63 -4.65
CA LEU A 20 -7.38 -8.52 -5.08
C LEU A 20 -6.59 -7.39 -5.73
N TRP A 21 -5.45 -7.05 -5.14
CA TRP A 21 -4.57 -5.99 -5.61
C TRP A 21 -3.13 -6.30 -5.18
N SER A 22 -2.15 -5.86 -5.97
CA SER A 22 -0.73 -6.05 -5.68
C SER A 22 0.10 -4.84 -6.11
N SER A 23 1.15 -4.52 -5.35
CA SER A 23 2.16 -3.52 -5.72
C SER A 23 3.04 -3.95 -6.90
N LYS A 24 2.99 -5.23 -7.29
CA LYS A 24 3.79 -5.84 -8.37
C LYS A 24 5.30 -5.63 -8.18
N THR A 25 5.74 -5.83 -6.94
CA THR A 25 7.13 -5.66 -6.51
C THR A 25 7.80 -6.99 -6.15
N ASP A 26 7.15 -8.12 -6.46
CA ASP A 26 7.74 -9.45 -6.34
C ASP A 26 9.08 -9.53 -7.06
N GLY A 27 10.08 -10.09 -6.37
CA GLY A 27 11.43 -10.28 -6.91
C GLY A 27 12.23 -8.98 -7.09
N ARG A 28 11.73 -7.83 -6.60
CA ARG A 28 12.44 -6.54 -6.65
C ARG A 28 13.06 -6.19 -5.30
N GLY A 29 14.26 -5.61 -5.33
CA GLY A 29 14.96 -5.16 -4.11
C GLY A 29 15.39 -6.31 -3.20
N TYR A 30 15.77 -5.98 -1.96
CA TYR A 30 16.29 -6.96 -0.99
C TYR A 30 15.53 -6.93 0.35
N PRO A 31 15.28 -8.10 0.98
CA PRO A 31 14.62 -8.17 2.28
C PRO A 31 15.51 -7.60 3.41
N PRO A 32 14.93 -7.22 4.56
CA PRO A 32 13.50 -7.15 4.84
C PRO A 32 12.81 -6.00 4.10
N TYR A 33 11.53 -6.19 3.78
CA TYR A 33 10.70 -5.20 3.10
C TYR A 33 9.69 -4.58 4.05
N ARG A 34 9.26 -3.35 3.75
CA ARG A 34 8.22 -2.66 4.53
C ARG A 34 7.29 -1.83 3.67
N LEU A 35 6.04 -1.73 4.09
CA LEU A 35 5.10 -0.72 3.64
C LEU A 35 5.14 0.44 4.64
N SER A 36 5.24 1.68 4.16
CA SER A 36 5.32 2.87 5.00
C SER A 36 4.33 3.93 4.54
N VAL A 37 3.54 4.48 5.48
CA VAL A 37 2.79 5.72 5.28
C VAL A 37 3.70 6.87 5.70
N GLN A 38 4.10 7.68 4.74
CA GLN A 38 5.05 8.76 4.94
C GLN A 38 4.37 10.05 5.39
N GLY A 39 5.13 10.95 6.03
CA GLY A 39 4.66 12.26 6.49
C GLY A 39 4.38 13.28 5.37
N ASP A 40 4.58 12.89 4.11
CA ASP A 40 4.21 13.66 2.92
C ASP A 40 2.89 13.17 2.28
N ASN A 41 2.15 12.30 2.97
CA ASN A 41 0.93 11.65 2.50
C ASN A 41 1.14 10.66 1.35
N ASN A 42 2.33 10.07 1.25
CA ASN A 42 2.60 8.97 0.32
C ASN A 42 2.59 7.61 1.04
N VAL A 43 2.23 6.55 0.31
CA VAL A 43 2.38 5.17 0.76
C VAL A 43 3.42 4.52 -0.12
N VAL A 44 4.48 3.97 0.48
CA VAL A 44 5.64 3.48 -0.27
C VAL A 44 6.07 2.11 0.25
N VAL A 45 6.36 1.21 -0.69
CA VAL A 45 7.05 -0.06 -0.42
C VAL A 45 8.55 0.19 -0.53
N TYR A 46 9.28 -0.16 0.52
CA TYR A 46 10.73 -0.04 0.60
C TYR A 46 11.40 -1.39 0.78
N ASP A 47 12.63 -1.48 0.25
CA ASP A 47 13.58 -2.52 0.61
C ASP A 47 14.47 -2.11 1.80
N VAL A 48 15.40 -2.99 2.19
CA VAL A 48 16.33 -2.77 3.31
C VAL A 48 17.26 -1.55 3.12
N HIS A 49 17.57 -1.18 1.88
CA HIS A 49 18.45 -0.04 1.58
C HIS A 49 17.68 1.28 1.47
N ASN A 50 16.40 1.30 1.87
CA ASN A 50 15.49 2.44 1.66
C ASN A 50 15.23 2.76 0.18
N LYS A 51 15.42 1.80 -0.73
CA LYS A 51 15.01 1.97 -2.12
C LYS A 51 13.50 1.84 -2.21
N ALA A 52 12.84 2.87 -2.75
CA ALA A 52 11.42 2.81 -3.07
C ALA A 52 11.19 1.83 -4.24
N LEU A 53 10.40 0.80 -4.01
CA LEU A 53 10.04 -0.22 -5.02
C LEU A 53 8.69 0.08 -5.69
N TRP A 54 7.78 0.72 -4.96
CA TRP A 54 6.47 1.18 -5.42
C TRP A 54 6.00 2.34 -4.54
N ALA A 55 5.25 3.29 -5.10
CA ALA A 55 4.63 4.39 -4.37
C ALA A 55 3.20 4.67 -4.87
N SER A 56 2.32 5.16 -4.00
CA SER A 56 0.96 5.58 -4.37
C SER A 56 0.93 6.85 -5.23
N GLY A 57 2.02 7.63 -5.24
CA GLY A 57 2.12 8.88 -6.00
C GLY A 57 1.21 9.97 -5.45
N THR A 58 1.08 10.00 -4.12
CA THR A 58 0.24 10.96 -3.38
C THR A 58 1.06 11.92 -2.52
N ASP A 59 2.38 11.92 -2.70
CA ASP A 59 3.28 12.89 -2.09
C ASP A 59 2.80 14.33 -2.34
N GLY A 60 2.75 15.11 -1.26
CA GLY A 60 2.31 16.50 -1.29
C GLY A 60 0.81 16.72 -1.50
N LYS A 61 0.00 15.66 -1.59
CA LYS A 61 -1.47 15.77 -1.76
C LYS A 61 -2.20 15.78 -0.42
N GLY A 62 -3.33 16.48 -0.37
CA GLY A 62 -4.23 16.51 0.78
C GLY A 62 -3.64 17.15 2.03
N THR A 63 -4.35 16.98 3.14
CA THR A 63 -4.00 17.47 4.47
C THR A 63 -3.30 16.39 5.30
N LYS A 64 -2.23 16.75 6.00
CA LYS A 64 -1.43 15.81 6.80
C LYS A 64 -1.99 15.68 8.23
N PRO A 65 -1.82 14.54 8.91
CA PRO A 65 -1.23 13.30 8.42
C PRO A 65 -2.26 12.43 7.67
N ALA A 66 -1.78 11.68 6.66
CA ALA A 66 -2.58 10.62 6.05
C ALA A 66 -2.55 9.33 6.87
N ARG A 67 -3.60 8.52 6.72
CA ARG A 67 -3.79 7.20 7.32
C ARG A 67 -4.25 6.21 6.26
N LEU A 68 -3.62 5.04 6.22
CA LEU A 68 -4.00 3.95 5.33
C LEU A 68 -4.95 3.01 6.07
N ILE A 69 -6.18 2.88 5.58
CA ILE A 69 -7.26 2.15 6.24
C ILE A 69 -7.73 1.01 5.36
N MET A 70 -7.78 -0.20 5.91
CA MET A 70 -8.52 -1.31 5.34
C MET A 70 -9.98 -1.19 5.79
N GLN A 71 -10.89 -0.99 4.84
CA GLN A 71 -12.31 -0.79 5.10
C GLN A 71 -13.07 -2.13 5.09
N ASP A 72 -14.24 -2.15 5.72
CA ASP A 72 -15.10 -3.34 5.80
C ASP A 72 -15.68 -3.75 4.43
N ASP A 73 -15.73 -2.82 3.48
CA ASP A 73 -16.14 -3.05 2.09
C ASP A 73 -15.07 -3.75 1.22
N GLY A 74 -13.92 -4.09 1.83
CA GLY A 74 -12.82 -4.77 1.17
C GLY A 74 -11.83 -3.82 0.49
N ASN A 75 -12.03 -2.51 0.57
CA ASN A 75 -11.13 -1.54 -0.05
C ASN A 75 -10.05 -1.03 0.91
N LEU A 76 -8.80 -1.01 0.45
CA LEU A 76 -7.71 -0.30 1.14
C LEU A 76 -7.60 1.13 0.60
N VAL A 77 -7.74 2.13 1.47
CA VAL A 77 -7.77 3.54 1.09
C VAL A 77 -6.83 4.37 1.94
N LEU A 78 -6.08 5.26 1.29
CA LEU A 78 -5.30 6.29 1.95
C LEU A 78 -6.18 7.53 2.12
N TYR A 79 -6.50 7.88 3.36
CA TYR A 79 -7.24 9.10 3.70
C TYR A 79 -6.30 10.15 4.27
N ASP A 80 -6.51 11.40 3.88
CA ASP A 80 -5.87 12.55 4.48
C ASP A 80 -6.54 12.92 5.84
N ALA A 81 -6.03 13.93 6.54
CA ALA A 81 -6.56 14.34 7.84
C ALA A 81 -8.01 14.88 7.78
N SER A 82 -8.43 15.41 6.64
CA SER A 82 -9.79 15.88 6.35
C SER A 82 -10.72 14.76 5.87
N SER A 83 -10.25 13.50 5.89
CA SER A 83 -10.98 12.34 5.38
C SER A 83 -11.25 12.36 3.88
N GLN A 84 -10.46 13.09 3.11
CA GLN A 84 -10.40 12.96 1.66
C GLN A 84 -9.59 11.73 1.27
N ALA A 85 -10.12 10.90 0.36
CA ALA A 85 -9.39 9.78 -0.20
C ALA A 85 -8.33 10.28 -1.21
N LEU A 86 -7.05 9.97 -0.95
CA LEU A 86 -5.92 10.32 -1.81
C LEU A 86 -5.55 9.19 -2.78
N TRP A 87 -5.69 7.95 -2.32
CA TRP A 87 -5.43 6.74 -3.12
C TRP A 87 -6.34 5.61 -2.64
N SER A 88 -6.68 4.69 -3.55
CA SER A 88 -7.52 3.54 -3.27
C SER A 88 -7.02 2.33 -4.07
N SER A 89 -7.05 1.15 -3.45
CA SER A 89 -6.79 -0.12 -4.14
C SER A 89 -7.85 -0.47 -5.17
N LYS A 90 -9.04 0.16 -5.08
CA LYS A 90 -10.21 -0.08 -5.95
C LYS A 90 -10.70 -1.53 -5.88
N THR A 91 -10.81 -2.06 -4.67
CA THR A 91 -11.18 -3.46 -4.42
C THR A 91 -12.48 -3.61 -3.63
N VAL A 92 -13.32 -2.57 -3.63
CA VAL A 92 -14.70 -2.60 -3.09
C VAL A 92 -15.45 -3.82 -3.64
N ARG A 93 -16.15 -4.55 -2.78
CA ARG A 93 -16.91 -5.75 -3.13
C ARG A 93 -18.41 -5.60 -2.91
#